data_AF-A0A2E9FEI7-F1
#
_entry.id   AF-A0A2E9FEI7-F1
#
_cell.length_a   1.000
_cell.length_b   1.000
_cell.length_c   1.000
_cell.angle_alpha   90.00
_cell.angle_beta   90.00
_cell.angle_gamma   90.00
#
_symmetry.space_group_name_H-M   'P 1'
#
loop_
_entity.id
_entity.type
_entity.pdbx_description
1 polymer ?
#
loop_
_entity_poly.entity_id
_entity_poly.type
_entity_poly.pdbx_seq_one_letter_code
_entity_poly.pdbx_strand_id
1 'polypeptide(L)'
;MYIDGEEDGKAAAGGSVRIDFIEHGMSIAANHEGGNNFNGAMDEVKIWNVALTADEVKKSMQAALAPTTAVDSRNRLTTKWADIKFNR
;
A
#
# COMPACT_ATOMS: atom_id res chain seq x y z
N MET A 1 12.71 -6.88 0.06
CA MET A 1 12.06 -5.65 0.53
C MET A 1 11.89 -4.76 -0.68
N TYR A 2 10.70 -4.19 -0.84
CA TYR A 2 10.47 -3.16 -1.84
C TYR A 2 10.12 -1.86 -1.10
N ILE A 3 10.72 -0.74 -1.51
CA ILE A 3 10.44 0.61 -1.00
C ILE A 3 10.05 1.45 -2.22
N ASP A 4 8.93 2.18 -2.13
CA ASP A 4 8.40 2.99 -3.23
C ASP A 4 8.24 2.23 -4.58
N GLY A 5 8.02 0.91 -4.49
CA GLY A 5 7.85 0.02 -5.64
C GLY A 5 9.15 -0.48 -6.29
N GLU A 6 10.32 -0.16 -5.73
CA GLU A 6 11.64 -0.62 -6.19
C GLU A 6 12.27 -1.63 -5.22
N GLU A 7 13.04 -2.60 -5.71
CA GLU A 7 13.71 -3.61 -4.86
C GLU A 7 14.87 -2.94 -4.10
N ASP A 8 14.74 -2.83 -2.78
CA ASP A 8 15.76 -2.26 -1.89
C ASP A 8 16.68 -3.35 -1.30
N GLY A 9 16.19 -4.59 -1.22
CA GLY A 9 17.02 -5.68 -0.72
C GLY A 9 16.41 -7.06 -0.86
N LYS A 10 17.28 -8.07 -0.96
CA LYS A 10 16.90 -9.46 -1.15
C LYS A 10 17.83 -10.38 -0.39
N ALA A 11 17.26 -11.33 0.34
CA ALA A 11 17.99 -12.37 1.06
C ALA A 11 17.22 -13.69 0.97
N ALA A 12 17.94 -14.81 1.01
CA ALA A 12 17.32 -16.12 1.15
C ALA A 12 16.74 -16.27 2.56
N ALA A 13 15.56 -16.87 2.68
CA ALA A 13 15.03 -17.23 3.98
C ALA A 13 15.90 -18.34 4.60
N GLY A 14 16.36 -18.14 5.84
CA GLY A 14 17.14 -19.15 6.58
C GLY A 14 16.33 -20.37 7.05
N GLY A 15 15.03 -20.40 6.75
CA GLY A 15 14.09 -21.46 7.10
C GLY A 15 12.68 -21.15 6.58
N SER A 16 11.72 -22.02 6.88
CA SER A 16 10.32 -21.81 6.50
C SER A 16 9.70 -20.64 7.27
N VAL A 17 8.93 -19.81 6.58
CA VAL A 17 8.09 -18.79 7.22
C VAL A 17 6.98 -19.49 8.01
N ARG A 18 6.78 -19.09 9.27
CA ARG A 18 5.78 -19.64 10.18
C ARG A 18 4.75 -18.55 10.52
N ILE A 19 3.48 -18.90 10.43
CA ILE A 19 2.33 -18.00 10.68
C ILE A 19 1.32 -18.63 11.66
N ASP A 20 1.73 -19.68 12.37
CA ASP A 20 0.90 -20.55 13.20
C ASP A 20 1.03 -20.28 14.71
N PHE A 21 1.29 -19.02 15.09
CA PHE A 21 1.41 -18.63 16.51
C PHE A 21 0.03 -18.33 17.13
N ILE A 22 -0.62 -19.39 17.60
CA ILE A 22 -2.01 -19.35 18.11
C ILE A 22 -2.15 -18.47 19.36
N GLU A 23 -1.12 -18.40 20.21
CA GLU A 23 -1.16 -17.64 21.48
C GLU A 23 -1.15 -16.12 21.30
N HIS A 24 -0.64 -15.65 20.16
CA HIS A 24 -0.30 -14.23 19.98
C HIS A 24 -0.99 -13.57 18.77
N GLY A 25 -1.71 -14.36 17.97
CA GLY A 25 -2.45 -13.86 16.81
C GLY A 25 -1.57 -13.07 15.82
N MET A 26 -2.23 -12.32 14.93
CA MET A 26 -1.56 -11.39 14.02
C MET A 26 -1.66 -9.97 14.58
N SER A 27 -0.52 -9.31 14.76
CA SER A 27 -0.45 -7.91 15.18
C SER A 27 -0.01 -7.02 14.01
N ILE A 28 -0.62 -5.84 13.89
CA ILE A 28 -0.21 -4.78 12.96
C ILE A 28 0.17 -3.57 13.82
N ALA A 29 1.18 -2.82 13.40
CA ALA A 29 1.70 -1.63 14.09
C ALA A 29 2.30 -1.89 15.50
N ALA A 30 2.46 -3.15 15.91
CA ALA A 30 3.10 -3.53 17.17
C ALA A 30 3.70 -4.94 17.08
N ASN A 31 4.68 -5.25 17.92
CA ASN A 31 5.05 -6.65 18.19
C ASN A 31 4.00 -7.30 19.12
N HIS A 32 3.98 -8.64 19.14
CA HIS A 32 2.99 -9.38 19.94
C HIS A 32 3.04 -9.10 21.46
N GLU A 33 4.19 -8.65 21.97
CA GLU A 33 4.38 -8.29 23.39
C GLU A 33 4.03 -6.82 23.70
N GLY A 34 3.66 -6.01 22.69
CA GLY A 34 3.23 -4.62 22.86
C GLY A 34 4.33 -3.60 23.21
N GLY A 35 5.60 -4.00 23.21
CA GLY A 35 6.74 -3.14 23.54
C GLY A 35 7.28 -2.31 22.38
N ASN A 36 7.06 -2.73 21.14
CA ASN A 36 7.61 -2.12 19.92
C ASN A 36 6.48 -1.64 19.01
N ASN A 37 5.93 -0.47 19.34
CA ASN A 37 4.82 0.12 18.61
C ASN A 37 5.32 1.06 17.50
N PHE A 38 4.70 0.98 16.34
CA PHE A 38 4.89 1.94 15.26
C PHE A 38 4.27 3.29 15.65
N ASN A 39 5.07 4.35 15.63
CA ASN A 39 4.60 5.71 15.90
C ASN A 39 4.37 6.46 14.58
N GLY A 40 3.20 6.28 13.99
CA GLY A 40 2.80 6.91 12.74
C GLY A 40 1.40 6.48 12.30
N ALA A 41 0.97 6.95 11.13
CA ALA A 41 -0.26 6.50 10.49
C ALA A 41 0.03 5.37 9.49
N MET A 42 -0.85 4.38 9.43
CA MET A 42 -0.84 3.31 8.43
C MET A 42 -2.18 3.27 7.72
N ASP A 43 -2.17 3.21 6.39
CA ASP A 43 -3.34 2.96 5.56
C ASP A 43 -3.05 1.87 4.52
N GLU A 44 -4.09 1.41 3.82
CA GLU A 44 -4.00 0.50 2.66
C GLU A 44 -3.21 -0.81 2.89
N VAL A 45 -3.22 -1.36 4.12
CA VAL A 45 -2.54 -2.61 4.48
C VAL A 45 -3.18 -3.81 3.78
N LYS A 46 -2.36 -4.60 3.06
CA LYS A 46 -2.78 -5.79 2.31
C LYS A 46 -1.87 -6.98 2.65
N ILE A 47 -2.46 -8.16 2.70
CA ILE A 47 -1.76 -9.44 2.94
C ILE A 47 -2.14 -10.39 1.81
N TRP A 48 -1.15 -11.02 1.20
CA TRP A 48 -1.32 -11.98 0.10
C TRP A 48 -0.87 -13.38 0.52
N ASN A 49 -1.59 -14.39 0.06
CA ASN A 49 -1.23 -15.80 0.21
C ASN A 49 -0.30 -16.31 -0.92
N VAL A 50 0.15 -15.41 -1.80
CA VAL A 50 1.03 -15.69 -2.93
C VAL A 50 2.18 -14.69 -2.94
N ALA A 51 3.33 -15.13 -3.47
CA ALA A 51 4.45 -14.25 -3.71
C ALA A 51 4.16 -13.39 -4.95
N LEU A 52 4.13 -12.08 -4.78
CA LEU A 52 3.98 -11.14 -5.90
C LEU A 52 5.31 -10.95 -6.64
N THR A 53 5.21 -10.76 -7.95
CA THR A 53 6.29 -10.27 -8.81
C THR A 53 6.53 -8.77 -8.58
N ALA A 54 7.70 -8.27 -9.02
CA ALA A 54 8.03 -6.84 -8.90
C ALA A 54 6.98 -5.93 -9.58
N ASP A 55 6.49 -6.32 -10.76
CA ASP A 55 5.47 -5.58 -11.49
C ASP A 55 4.12 -5.57 -10.74
N GLU A 56 3.76 -6.68 -10.11
CA GLU A 56 2.54 -6.77 -9.29
C GLU A 56 2.63 -5.92 -8.02
N VAL A 57 3.79 -5.85 -7.37
CA VAL A 57 4.04 -4.94 -6.24
C VAL A 57 3.82 -3.50 -6.68
N LYS A 58 4.45 -3.08 -7.78
CA LYS A 58 4.32 -1.72 -8.32
C LYS A 58 2.88 -1.39 -8.70
N LYS A 59 2.18 -2.32 -9.34
CA LYS A 59 0.77 -2.15 -9.71
C LYS A 59 -0.13 -2.04 -8.48
N SER A 60 0.10 -2.86 -7.45
CA SER A 60 -0.66 -2.82 -6.20
C SER A 60 -0.48 -1.50 -5.46
N MET A 61 0.76 -1.00 -5.39
CA MET A 61 1.10 0.31 -4.82
C MET A 61 0.41 1.44 -5.59
N GLN A 62 0.53 1.47 -6.91
CA GLN A 62 -0.11 2.49 -7.74
C GLN A 62 -1.63 2.49 -7.60
N ALA A 63 -2.25 1.32 -7.44
CA ALA A 63 -3.69 1.22 -7.20
C ALA A 63 -4.10 1.79 -5.83
N ALA A 64 -3.26 1.66 -4.81
CA ALA A 64 -3.50 2.26 -3.49
C ALA A 64 -3.28 3.79 -3.49
N LEU A 65 -2.29 4.27 -4.25
CA LEU A 65 -2.01 5.70 -4.42
C LEU A 65 -2.97 6.40 -5.37
N ALA A 66 -3.74 5.64 -6.17
CA ALA A 66 -4.72 6.20 -7.06
C ALA A 66 -5.70 7.04 -6.24
N PRO A 67 -5.99 8.29 -6.65
CA PRO A 67 -6.80 9.18 -5.86
C PRO A 67 -8.17 8.54 -5.59
N THR A 68 -8.44 8.20 -4.32
CA THR A 68 -9.76 7.79 -3.82
C THR A 68 -10.72 8.98 -3.71
N THR A 69 -10.36 10.12 -4.30
CA THR A 69 -11.18 11.32 -4.23
C THR A 69 -12.55 11.01 -4.78
N ALA A 70 -13.59 11.16 -3.96
CA ALA A 70 -14.99 11.14 -4.37
C ALA A 70 -15.29 12.14 -5.50
N VAL A 71 -14.33 12.99 -5.87
CA VAL A 71 -14.41 13.81 -7.05
C VAL A 71 -13.01 14.08 -7.62
N ASP A 72 -12.68 13.40 -8.72
CA ASP A 72 -11.58 13.75 -9.62
C ASP A 72 -11.78 15.19 -10.13
N SER A 73 -10.84 16.09 -9.82
CA SER A 73 -10.91 17.48 -10.27
C SER A 73 -10.90 17.62 -11.79
N ARG A 74 -10.38 16.64 -12.55
CA ARG A 74 -10.33 16.68 -14.02
C ARG A 74 -11.69 16.40 -14.67
N ASN A 75 -12.61 15.75 -13.96
CA ASN A 75 -13.96 15.45 -14.42
C ASN A 75 -15.07 16.18 -13.67
N ARG A 76 -14.72 17.11 -12.77
CA ARG A 76 -15.71 18.02 -12.18
C ARG A 76 -16.28 18.93 -13.26
N LEU A 77 -17.60 19.15 -13.21
CA LEU A 77 -18.29 20.17 -14.03
C LEU A 77 -17.52 21.49 -14.01
N THR A 78 -17.02 21.92 -12.85
CA THR A 78 -16.29 23.20 -12.70
C THR A 78 -15.04 23.32 -13.56
N THR A 79 -14.33 22.22 -13.83
CA THR A 79 -13.10 22.22 -14.64
C THR A 79 -13.45 22.17 -16.13
N LYS A 80 -14.47 21.38 -16.51
CA LYS A 80 -15.02 21.39 -17.87
C LYS A 80 -15.59 22.76 -18.27
N TRP A 81 -16.25 23.47 -17.36
CA TRP A 81 -16.74 24.82 -17.60
C TRP A 81 -15.62 25.85 -17.73
N ALA A 82 -14.47 25.65 -17.07
CA ALA A 82 -13.30 26.50 -17.26
C ALA A 82 -12.72 26.30 -18.67
N ASP A 83 -12.49 25.06 -19.09
CA ASP A 83 -11.98 24.77 -20.45
C ASP A 83 -12.89 25.34 -21.55
N ILE A 84 -14.21 25.20 -21.40
CA ILE A 84 -15.18 25.77 -22.36
C ILE A 84 -15.10 27.31 -22.41
N LYS A 85 -14.80 27.98 -21.30
CA LYS A 85 -14.74 29.45 -21.25
C LYS A 85 -13.42 30.02 -21.75
N PHE A 86 -12.33 29.25 -21.67
CA PHE A 86 -10.98 29.74 -21.98
C PHE A 86 -10.42 29.24 -23.32
N ASN A 87 -11.02 28.23 -23.96
CA ASN A 87 -10.62 27.77 -25.30
C ASN A 87 -11.52 28.38 -26.41
N ARG A 88 -11.32 29.68 -26.70
CA ARG A 88 -11.76 30.32 -27.95
C ARG A 88 -10.57 30.58 -28.86
#